data_AF-A0A5Q0GZB8-F1
#
_entry.id   AF-A0A5Q0GZB8-F1
#
_cell.length_a   1.000
_cell.length_b   1.000
_cell.length_c   1.000
_cell.angle_alpha   90.00
_cell.angle_beta   90.00
_cell.angle_gamma   90.00
#
_symmetry.space_group_name_H-M   'P 1'
#
loop_
_entity.id
_entity.type
_entity.pdbx_description
1 polymer ?
#
loop_
_entity_poly.entity_id
_entity_poly.type
_entity_poly.pdbx_seq_one_letter_code
_entity_poly.pdbx_strand_id
1 'polypeptide(L)'
;MSDEVRDMIRTALADEPALGLSFEQVVTDGRRRRARRRAGAFAGAAAGVTAVVAAAVVTGAVTGGRNGSEPAASVSSATPVQVTTSSAVPQAQGCAAGVMTGGFPDLPDGEASAEELAESARLTEAFGQVALPLPEGVTATPLRLCALDESWGGTFTLTGQRVVFVYVRARGGQPPGECVIHAPTARCSVRTLPDGSVARITAENGPTVLVSADVWRADGTYASVMETGGDNSTNRVLDDDGLVAIATAPQLRVHRPGPQRPAAPSDRRAAELDAVVAGALPAGLRVEPAPGAPADRAWRFRVAQGGYRAVATLADDTGRGWVMVNLGAPGEGSVTCGGQPGCELVTLSDGRAAAVTTRTEGGRTVVVLGTRAADGTQVEVHTSNSAEEGGAGGAPTRPAPPLAVADLVRIAELPDLHW
;
A
#
# COMPACT_ATOMS: atom_id res chain seq x y z
N MET A 1 20.21 -23.73 -34.43
CA MET A 1 19.34 -24.62 -33.63
C MET A 1 19.05 -25.81 -34.52
N SER A 2 19.53 -27.00 -34.16
CA SER A 2 19.39 -28.20 -34.99
C SER A 2 17.93 -28.66 -35.03
N ASP A 3 17.51 -29.25 -36.15
CA ASP A 3 16.13 -29.72 -36.34
C ASP A 3 15.73 -30.79 -35.33
N GLU A 4 16.72 -31.52 -34.79
CA GLU A 4 16.57 -32.53 -33.74
C GLU A 4 16.02 -31.96 -32.42
N VAL A 5 16.43 -30.73 -32.05
CA VAL A 5 15.90 -30.06 -30.85
C VAL A 5 14.45 -29.60 -31.07
N ARG A 6 14.07 -29.24 -32.29
CA ARG A 6 12.68 -28.86 -32.61
C ARG A 6 11.74 -30.06 -32.53
N ASP A 7 12.17 -31.21 -33.02
CA ASP A 7 11.33 -32.42 -33.01
C ASP A 7 11.15 -32.99 -31.60
N MET A 8 12.18 -32.94 -30.77
CA MET A 8 12.09 -33.35 -29.37
C MET A 8 11.11 -32.45 -28.58
N ILE A 9 11.12 -31.14 -28.83
CA ILE A 9 10.19 -30.19 -28.20
C ILE A 9 8.75 -30.42 -28.68
N ARG A 10 8.54 -30.68 -29.99
CA ARG A 10 7.18 -30.98 -30.50
C ARG A 10 6.61 -32.25 -29.90
N THR A 11 7.44 -33.28 -29.76
CA THR A 11 6.99 -34.57 -29.22
C THR A 11 6.64 -34.45 -27.74
N ALA A 12 7.41 -33.67 -26.97
CA ALA A 12 7.15 -33.44 -25.55
C ALA A 12 5.87 -32.62 -25.28
N LEU A 13 5.44 -31.79 -26.23
CA LEU A 13 4.27 -30.91 -26.09
C LEU A 13 3.00 -31.44 -26.77
N ALA A 14 3.05 -32.64 -27.37
CA ALA A 14 1.93 -33.18 -28.15
C ALA A 14 0.70 -33.56 -27.30
N ASP A 15 0.92 -33.89 -26.02
CA ASP A 15 -0.13 -34.34 -25.10
C ASP A 15 -0.59 -33.27 -24.10
N GLU A 16 -0.06 -32.03 -24.19
CA GLU A 16 -0.47 -30.96 -23.29
C GLU A 16 -1.78 -30.30 -23.77
N PRO A 17 -2.77 -30.10 -22.88
CA PRO A 17 -3.97 -29.33 -23.23
C PRO A 17 -3.56 -27.91 -23.60
N ALA A 18 -4.21 -27.33 -24.62
CA ALA A 18 -3.86 -26.00 -25.13
C ALA A 18 -3.88 -24.96 -24.01
N LEU A 19 -2.69 -24.65 -23.48
CA LEU A 19 -2.48 -23.52 -22.59
C LEU A 19 -2.89 -22.30 -23.41
N GLY A 20 -3.94 -21.58 -23.01
CA GLY A 20 -4.50 -20.43 -23.72
C GLY A 20 -3.55 -19.22 -23.86
N LEU A 21 -2.24 -19.46 -23.78
CA LEU A 21 -1.17 -18.51 -23.96
C LEU A 21 -0.77 -18.52 -25.44
N SER A 22 -1.11 -17.44 -26.14
CA SER A 22 -0.64 -17.27 -27.52
C SER A 22 0.88 -17.08 -27.51
N PHE A 23 1.61 -17.90 -28.27
CA PHE A 23 3.06 -17.80 -28.42
C PHE A 23 3.49 -16.38 -28.84
N GLU A 24 2.68 -15.72 -29.67
CA GLU A 24 2.92 -14.36 -30.11
C GLU A 24 2.84 -13.32 -28.98
N GLN A 25 1.92 -13.48 -28.00
CA GLN A 25 1.91 -12.63 -26.79
C GLN A 25 3.17 -12.83 -25.96
N VAL A 26 3.58 -14.08 -25.74
CA VAL A 26 4.79 -14.38 -24.93
C VAL A 26 6.05 -13.80 -25.57
N VAL A 27 6.19 -13.91 -26.90
CA VAL A 27 7.31 -13.33 -27.64
C VAL A 27 7.28 -11.79 -27.61
N THR A 28 6.10 -11.19 -27.73
CA THR A 28 5.92 -9.73 -27.71
C THR A 28 6.24 -9.16 -26.32
N ASP A 29 5.77 -9.80 -25.25
CA ASP A 29 6.10 -9.41 -23.87
C ASP A 29 7.59 -9.61 -23.55
N GLY A 30 8.18 -10.69 -24.05
CA GLY A 30 9.62 -10.92 -23.94
C GLY A 30 10.45 -9.84 -24.62
N ARG A 31 10.07 -9.41 -25.83
CA ARG A 31 10.73 -8.32 -26.55
C ARG A 31 10.53 -6.98 -25.84
N ARG A 32 9.34 -6.70 -25.31
CA ARG A 32 9.03 -5.46 -24.57
C ARG A 32 9.84 -5.35 -23.28
N ARG A 33 9.96 -6.44 -22.52
CA ARG A 33 10.82 -6.50 -21.31
C ARG A 33 12.31 -6.30 -21.65
N ARG A 34 12.79 -6.88 -22.75
CA ARG A 34 14.20 -6.73 -23.17
C ARG A 34 14.53 -5.30 -23.63
N ALA A 35 13.60 -4.63 -24.31
CA ALA A 35 13.75 -3.23 -24.71
C ALA A 35 13.86 -2.29 -23.49
N ARG A 36 13.01 -2.50 -22.47
CA ARG A 36 13.05 -1.72 -21.21
C ARG A 36 14.39 -1.86 -20.49
N ARG A 37 14.96 -3.07 -20.43
CA ARG A 37 16.29 -3.29 -19.82
C ARG A 37 17.43 -2.60 -20.56
N ARG A 38 17.33 -2.43 -21.87
CA ARG A 38 18.35 -1.72 -22.67
C ARG A 38 18.26 -0.21 -22.51
N ALA A 39 17.07 0.36 -22.30
CA ALA A 39 16.91 1.79 -22.07
C ALA A 39 17.50 2.24 -20.71
N GLY A 40 17.36 1.43 -19.66
CA GLY A 40 17.90 1.75 -18.33
C GLY A 40 19.44 1.73 -18.22
N ALA A 41 20.14 1.07 -19.15
CA ALA A 41 21.60 0.94 -19.10
C ALA A 41 22.35 2.18 -19.64
N PHE A 42 21.69 3.12 -20.31
CA PHE A 42 22.34 4.28 -20.95
C PHE A 42 22.24 5.60 -20.16
N ALA A 43 21.52 5.65 -19.04
CA ALA A 43 21.31 6.91 -18.29
C ALA A 43 22.37 7.19 -17.20
N GLY A 44 23.30 6.27 -16.94
CA GLY A 44 24.23 6.35 -15.80
C GLY A 44 25.56 7.06 -16.03
N ALA A 45 25.75 7.79 -17.14
CA ALA A 45 27.06 8.36 -17.48
C ALA A 45 26.99 9.75 -18.12
N ALA A 46 26.38 10.74 -17.44
CA ALA A 46 26.66 12.16 -17.69
C ALA A 46 26.00 13.07 -16.65
N ALA A 47 26.70 13.40 -15.56
CA ALA A 47 26.47 14.63 -14.81
C ALA A 47 27.67 14.95 -13.91
N GLY A 48 28.71 15.50 -14.51
CA GLY A 48 29.81 16.12 -13.80
C GLY A 48 29.97 17.57 -14.25
N VAL A 49 29.98 18.47 -13.25
CA VAL A 49 30.66 19.78 -13.21
C VAL A 49 29.87 21.05 -13.62
N THR A 50 30.08 22.09 -12.80
CA THR A 50 29.78 23.54 -12.88
C THR A 50 28.42 24.03 -12.35
N ALA A 51 28.29 25.15 -11.64
CA ALA A 51 29.23 26.03 -10.92
C ALA A 51 28.38 27.00 -10.07
N VAL A 52 28.89 27.36 -8.89
CA VAL A 52 28.35 28.40 -8.00
C VAL A 52 28.78 29.77 -8.53
N VAL A 53 27.83 30.68 -8.79
CA VAL A 53 28.08 32.13 -8.76
C VAL A 53 26.89 32.84 -8.13
N ALA A 54 27.18 33.55 -7.05
CA ALA A 54 26.32 34.51 -6.39
C ALA A 54 26.56 35.92 -6.98
N ALA A 55 25.49 36.71 -7.10
CA ALA A 55 25.38 38.18 -6.96
C ALA A 55 24.11 38.61 -7.71
N ALA A 56 23.10 39.33 -7.21
CA ALA A 56 22.96 40.46 -6.28
C ALA A 56 22.29 41.63 -7.05
N VAL A 57 21.22 42.17 -6.43
CA VAL A 57 20.66 43.53 -6.53
C VAL A 57 19.99 43.98 -7.86
N VAL A 58 18.73 44.43 -7.77
CA VAL A 58 18.27 45.84 -7.95
C VAL A 58 16.76 45.90 -8.25
N THR A 59 16.10 46.71 -7.43
CA THR A 59 14.75 47.28 -7.48
C THR A 59 14.37 47.98 -8.80
N GLY A 60 13.08 47.97 -9.15
CA GLY A 60 12.50 48.92 -10.11
C GLY A 60 10.98 48.79 -10.29
N ALA A 61 10.24 49.73 -9.71
CA ALA A 61 8.80 49.95 -9.90
C ALA A 61 8.54 50.88 -11.09
N VAL A 62 7.46 50.67 -11.87
CA VAL A 62 6.71 51.66 -12.70
C VAL A 62 5.37 50.97 -13.09
N THR A 63 4.22 51.25 -12.47
CA THR A 63 3.18 52.27 -12.78
C THR A 63 2.73 52.41 -14.25
N GLY A 64 1.47 52.02 -14.53
CA GLY A 64 0.49 52.93 -15.16
C GLY A 64 0.04 52.71 -16.62
N GLY A 65 -1.27 52.93 -16.85
CA GLY A 65 -1.93 53.16 -18.16
C GLY A 65 -2.91 52.04 -18.56
N ARG A 66 -4.21 52.07 -18.29
CA ARG A 66 -5.33 52.97 -18.66
C ARG A 66 -5.59 53.11 -20.17
N ASN A 67 -6.81 52.66 -20.53
CA ASN A 67 -7.72 53.13 -21.59
C ASN A 67 -7.47 52.73 -23.05
N GLY A 68 -8.50 52.09 -23.64
CA GLY A 68 -9.25 52.74 -24.72
C GLY A 68 -9.43 51.96 -26.01
N SER A 69 -10.72 51.69 -26.31
CA SER A 69 -11.35 51.89 -27.63
C SER A 69 -11.42 50.72 -28.63
N GLU A 70 -12.65 50.18 -28.75
CA GLU A 70 -13.37 49.86 -30.01
C GLU A 70 -13.17 50.92 -31.12
N PRO A 71 -13.50 50.68 -32.42
CA PRO A 71 -14.53 49.77 -32.96
C PRO A 71 -14.17 49.05 -34.29
N ALA A 72 -15.06 48.17 -34.78
CA ALA A 72 -15.73 48.30 -36.10
C ALA A 72 -16.25 46.94 -36.62
N ALA A 73 -17.52 46.97 -37.01
CA ALA A 73 -18.25 45.87 -37.63
C ALA A 73 -17.67 45.46 -39.00
N SER A 74 -17.73 44.17 -39.29
CA SER A 74 -17.59 43.64 -40.65
C SER A 74 -18.62 42.53 -40.83
N VAL A 75 -19.57 42.81 -41.72
CA VAL A 75 -20.61 41.90 -42.20
C VAL A 75 -19.94 40.91 -43.16
N SER A 76 -20.14 39.61 -42.98
CA SER A 76 -19.74 38.61 -43.97
C SER A 76 -20.70 37.44 -44.03
N SER A 77 -20.99 37.07 -45.28
CA SER A 77 -22.05 36.19 -45.75
C SER A 77 -21.88 34.74 -45.31
N ALA A 78 -23.00 34.13 -44.94
CA ALA A 78 -23.12 32.73 -44.60
C ALA A 78 -23.03 31.82 -45.84
N THR A 79 -22.20 30.78 -45.75
CA THR A 79 -22.28 29.58 -46.58
C THR A 79 -22.69 28.43 -45.63
N PRO A 80 -23.70 27.60 -45.94
CA PRO A 80 -24.17 26.57 -45.01
C PRO A 80 -23.16 25.42 -44.96
N VAL A 81 -22.30 25.43 -43.94
CA VAL A 81 -21.54 24.25 -43.53
C VAL A 81 -22.47 23.38 -42.69
N GLN A 82 -22.74 22.16 -43.15
CA GLN A 82 -23.40 21.13 -42.33
C GLN A 82 -22.45 20.74 -41.19
N VAL A 83 -22.61 21.40 -40.05
CA VAL A 83 -21.95 21.03 -38.80
C VAL A 83 -22.66 19.79 -38.27
N THR A 84 -22.02 18.63 -38.40
CA THR A 84 -22.36 17.46 -37.59
C THR A 84 -21.94 17.79 -36.15
N THR A 85 -22.83 18.40 -35.38
CA THR A 85 -22.63 18.62 -33.94
C THR A 85 -22.71 17.27 -33.24
N SER A 86 -21.57 16.59 -33.17
CA SER A 86 -21.35 15.54 -32.19
C SER A 86 -21.26 16.21 -30.82
N SER A 87 -22.41 16.44 -30.19
CA SER A 87 -22.53 16.88 -28.80
C SER A 87 -22.08 15.76 -27.87
N ALA A 88 -20.78 15.47 -27.87
CA ALA A 88 -20.17 14.71 -26.78
C ALA A 88 -20.05 15.69 -25.60
N VAL A 89 -20.83 15.46 -24.55
CA VAL A 89 -20.69 16.16 -23.27
C VAL A 89 -19.22 16.01 -22.85
N PRO A 90 -18.49 17.10 -22.55
CA PRO A 90 -17.12 17.01 -22.07
C PRO A 90 -17.07 16.07 -20.87
N GLN A 91 -16.44 14.90 -21.02
CA GLN A 91 -16.27 13.99 -19.90
C GLN A 91 -15.40 14.71 -18.87
N ALA A 92 -15.91 14.84 -17.64
CA ALA A 92 -15.16 15.44 -16.55
C ALA A 92 -13.82 14.72 -16.42
N GLN A 93 -12.72 15.47 -16.50
CA GLN A 93 -11.38 14.90 -16.40
C GLN A 93 -11.11 14.55 -14.93
N GLY A 94 -10.91 13.26 -14.65
CA GLY A 94 -10.44 12.79 -13.35
C GLY A 94 -9.09 13.40 -12.96
N CYS A 95 -8.66 13.19 -11.73
CA CYS A 95 -7.32 13.55 -11.29
C CYS A 95 -6.58 12.34 -10.73
N ALA A 96 -5.26 12.37 -10.88
CA ALA A 96 -4.34 11.63 -10.05
C ALA A 96 -3.77 12.60 -9.03
N ALA A 97 -3.68 12.19 -7.77
CA ALA A 97 -2.95 12.96 -6.78
C ALA A 97 -1.45 12.74 -6.98
N GLY A 98 -0.65 13.81 -6.88
CA GLY A 98 0.81 13.68 -6.84
C GLY A 98 1.24 12.92 -5.59
N VAL A 99 2.41 12.28 -5.64
CA VAL A 99 2.97 11.55 -4.49
C VAL A 99 3.09 12.52 -3.30
N MET A 100 2.43 12.19 -2.19
CA MET A 100 2.57 12.94 -0.94
C MET A 100 4.05 12.87 -0.51
N THR A 101 4.73 14.02 -0.49
CA THR A 101 6.14 14.15 -0.10
C THR A 101 6.31 13.87 1.39
N GLY A 102 6.46 12.58 1.72
CA GLY A 102 6.62 12.11 3.10
C GLY A 102 7.32 10.76 3.26
N GLY A 103 8.04 10.23 2.25
CA GLY A 103 8.75 8.96 2.48
C GLY A 103 9.74 8.41 1.47
N PHE A 104 9.61 8.58 0.15
CA PHE A 104 10.55 7.95 -0.81
C PHE A 104 10.67 8.77 -2.11
N PRO A 105 11.84 9.38 -2.42
CA PRO A 105 11.99 10.34 -3.53
C PRO A 105 12.26 9.78 -4.94
N ASP A 106 12.18 8.46 -5.19
CA ASP A 106 12.64 7.88 -6.47
C ASP A 106 11.61 7.03 -7.24
N LEU A 107 10.30 7.20 -7.02
CA LEU A 107 9.26 6.56 -7.85
C LEU A 107 8.70 7.57 -8.87
N PRO A 108 8.55 7.19 -10.16
CA PRO A 108 7.89 8.04 -11.14
C PRO A 108 6.47 8.35 -10.67
N ASP A 109 5.97 9.54 -11.04
CA ASP A 109 4.57 9.94 -10.84
C ASP A 109 3.68 8.73 -11.11
N GLY A 110 2.89 8.30 -10.12
CA GLY A 110 1.99 7.18 -10.31
C GLY A 110 1.03 7.50 -11.45
N GLU A 111 1.27 6.94 -12.63
CA GLU A 111 0.37 7.10 -13.77
C GLU A 111 -0.92 6.36 -13.44
N ALA A 112 -1.93 7.09 -12.95
CA ALA A 112 -3.27 6.55 -12.82
C ALA A 112 -3.72 6.06 -14.20
N SER A 113 -4.18 4.81 -14.25
CA SER A 113 -4.78 4.22 -15.45
C SER A 113 -5.98 5.05 -15.92
N ALA A 114 -6.34 4.91 -17.20
CA ALA A 114 -7.51 5.60 -17.75
C ALA A 114 -8.79 5.26 -16.97
N GLU A 115 -8.89 4.02 -16.49
CA GLU A 115 -9.98 3.53 -15.66
C GLU A 115 -9.99 4.19 -14.27
N GLU A 116 -8.84 4.43 -13.65
CA GLU A 116 -8.73 5.12 -12.36
C GLU A 116 -9.13 6.59 -12.45
N LEU A 117 -8.74 7.24 -13.55
CA LEU A 117 -9.14 8.62 -13.82
C LEU A 117 -10.65 8.72 -14.10
N ALA A 118 -11.21 7.78 -14.86
CA ALA A 118 -12.65 7.72 -15.08
C ALA A 118 -13.42 7.53 -13.77
N GLU A 119 -12.94 6.64 -12.89
CA GLU A 119 -13.55 6.40 -11.58
C GLU A 119 -13.39 7.60 -10.64
N SER A 120 -12.26 8.31 -10.68
CA SER A 120 -12.02 9.56 -9.97
C SER A 120 -13.04 10.64 -10.36
N ALA A 121 -13.29 10.82 -11.66
CA ALA A 121 -14.28 11.77 -12.16
C ALA A 121 -15.69 11.41 -11.66
N ARG A 122 -16.08 10.13 -11.78
CA ARG A 122 -17.39 9.64 -11.33
C ARG A 122 -17.59 9.83 -9.83
N LEU A 123 -16.61 9.45 -9.01
CA LEU A 123 -16.69 9.60 -7.55
C LEU A 123 -16.78 11.08 -7.13
N THR A 124 -16.05 11.97 -7.82
CA THR A 124 -16.12 13.41 -7.59
C THR A 124 -17.53 13.96 -7.86
N GLU A 125 -18.10 13.62 -9.01
CA GLU A 125 -19.47 14.01 -9.36
C GLU A 125 -20.49 13.44 -8.37
N ALA A 126 -20.36 12.15 -8.03
CA ALA A 126 -21.26 11.46 -7.13
C ALA A 126 -21.20 12.03 -5.70
N PHE A 127 -20.03 12.43 -5.20
CA PHE A 127 -19.90 13.09 -3.91
C PHE A 127 -20.58 14.46 -3.89
N GLY A 128 -20.54 15.20 -5.00
CA GLY A 128 -21.26 16.47 -5.14
C GLY A 128 -22.78 16.36 -4.95
N GLN A 129 -23.33 15.15 -5.03
CA GLN A 129 -24.75 14.86 -4.80
C GLN A 129 -25.06 14.41 -3.36
N VAL A 130 -24.04 14.23 -2.51
CA VAL A 130 -24.22 13.81 -1.12
C VAL A 130 -24.68 15.01 -0.30
N ALA A 131 -25.86 14.89 0.33
CA ALA A 131 -26.33 15.87 1.31
C ALA A 131 -25.47 15.75 2.58
N LEU A 132 -24.51 16.65 2.74
CA LEU A 132 -23.64 16.67 3.91
C LEU A 132 -24.43 17.07 5.17
N PRO A 133 -24.32 16.32 6.28
CA PRO A 133 -25.02 16.62 7.53
C PRO A 133 -24.32 17.77 8.29
N LEU A 134 -24.30 18.95 7.67
CA LEU A 134 -23.64 20.14 8.22
C LEU A 134 -24.56 20.86 9.22
N PRO A 135 -24.04 21.33 10.37
CA PRO A 135 -24.76 22.23 11.24
C PRO A 135 -25.17 23.53 10.55
N GLU A 136 -26.19 24.22 11.07
CA GLU A 136 -26.63 25.52 10.54
C GLU A 136 -25.46 26.52 10.49
N GLY A 137 -25.32 27.24 9.37
CA GLY A 137 -24.25 28.22 9.15
C GLY A 137 -22.89 27.62 8.74
N VAL A 138 -22.76 26.29 8.70
CA VAL A 138 -21.56 25.62 8.18
C VAL A 138 -21.71 25.37 6.68
N THR A 139 -20.68 25.75 5.93
CA THR A 139 -20.58 25.49 4.48
C THR A 139 -19.35 24.62 4.22
N ALA A 140 -19.41 23.83 3.15
CA ALA A 140 -18.32 22.99 2.67
C ALA A 140 -17.86 23.45 1.29
N THR A 141 -16.55 23.46 1.05
CA THR A 141 -16.04 23.58 -0.32
C THR A 141 -16.35 22.31 -1.12
N PRO A 142 -16.41 22.37 -2.46
CA PRO A 142 -16.48 21.17 -3.28
C PRO A 142 -15.29 20.23 -2.99
N LEU A 143 -15.56 18.93 -2.86
CA LEU A 143 -14.54 17.89 -2.76
C LEU A 143 -14.17 17.41 -4.17
N ARG A 144 -12.88 17.18 -4.40
CA ARG A 144 -12.38 16.45 -5.58
C ARG A 144 -11.69 15.17 -5.12
N LEU A 145 -12.16 14.01 -5.60
CA LEU A 145 -11.59 12.70 -5.27
C LEU A 145 -10.60 12.29 -6.36
N CYS A 146 -9.31 12.34 -6.07
CA CYS A 146 -8.24 11.97 -6.99
C CYS A 146 -7.79 10.54 -6.77
N ALA A 147 -7.41 9.85 -7.85
CA ALA A 147 -6.81 8.53 -7.80
C ALA A 147 -5.48 8.55 -7.03
N LEU A 148 -5.33 7.54 -6.17
CA LEU A 148 -4.23 7.29 -5.24
C LEU A 148 -4.01 5.77 -5.21
N ASP A 149 -3.20 5.19 -6.10
CA ASP A 149 -2.82 3.76 -6.09
C ASP A 149 -3.94 2.78 -5.65
N GLU A 150 -4.85 2.44 -6.57
CA GLU A 150 -6.05 1.62 -6.33
C GLU A 150 -7.10 2.20 -5.33
N SER A 151 -6.92 3.45 -4.91
CA SER A 151 -7.86 4.17 -4.05
C SER A 151 -8.12 5.59 -4.56
N TRP A 152 -9.05 6.29 -3.92
CA TRP A 152 -9.44 7.65 -4.27
C TRP A 152 -9.58 8.48 -3.02
N GLY A 153 -8.98 9.66 -3.01
CA GLY A 153 -9.00 10.53 -1.84
C GLY A 153 -9.00 12.00 -2.19
N GLY A 154 -9.42 12.80 -1.24
CA GLY A 154 -9.45 14.25 -1.37
C GLY A 154 -9.83 14.93 -0.07
N THR A 155 -9.75 16.25 -0.08
CA THR A 155 -10.15 17.09 1.05
C THR A 155 -11.19 18.11 0.66
N PHE A 156 -12.03 18.48 1.61
CA PHE A 156 -12.83 19.69 1.54
C PHE A 156 -12.75 20.46 2.85
N THR A 157 -12.94 21.77 2.76
CA THR A 157 -12.83 22.68 3.90
C THR A 157 -14.23 23.04 4.39
N LEU A 158 -14.43 23.01 5.71
CA LEU A 158 -15.63 23.54 6.36
C LEU A 158 -15.41 24.99 6.81
N THR A 159 -16.50 25.75 7.00
CA THR A 159 -16.47 27.06 7.66
C THR A 159 -15.59 27.01 8.92
N GLY A 160 -14.61 27.92 9.03
CA GLY A 160 -13.68 27.95 10.17
C GLY A 160 -12.35 27.21 9.96
N GLN A 161 -11.95 26.92 8.71
CA GLN A 161 -10.67 26.28 8.34
C GLN A 161 -10.50 24.85 8.87
N ARG A 162 -11.59 24.08 9.00
CA ARG A 162 -11.48 22.62 9.25
C ARG A 162 -11.31 21.90 7.94
N VAL A 163 -10.52 20.84 7.92
CA VAL A 163 -10.34 20.02 6.74
C VAL A 163 -10.94 18.65 7.03
N VAL A 164 -11.81 18.21 6.13
CA VAL A 164 -12.33 16.84 6.13
C VAL A 164 -11.65 16.10 4.99
N PHE A 165 -10.97 15.01 5.33
CA PHE A 165 -10.38 14.08 4.38
C PHE A 165 -11.35 12.93 4.14
N VAL A 166 -11.60 12.64 2.86
CA VAL A 166 -12.40 11.49 2.43
C VAL A 166 -11.50 10.59 1.63
N TYR A 167 -11.52 9.31 1.96
CA TYR A 167 -10.74 8.27 1.32
C TYR A 167 -11.62 7.06 1.05
N VAL A 168 -11.56 6.52 -0.16
CA VAL A 168 -12.36 5.38 -0.60
C VAL A 168 -11.51 4.40 -1.38
N ARG A 169 -11.73 3.10 -1.21
CA ARG A 169 -11.08 2.06 -2.01
C ARG A 169 -12.05 0.92 -2.32
N ALA A 170 -11.83 0.26 -3.45
CA ALA A 170 -12.70 -0.81 -3.97
C ALA A 170 -12.91 -1.98 -3.02
N ARG A 171 -11.91 -2.27 -2.17
CA ARG A 171 -11.95 -3.40 -1.25
C ARG A 171 -11.54 -2.97 0.15
N GLY A 172 -12.49 -2.94 1.08
CA GLY A 172 -12.20 -2.99 2.49
C GLY A 172 -11.46 -4.27 2.82
N GLY A 173 -10.44 -4.20 3.66
CA GLY A 173 -9.93 -5.42 4.29
C GLY A 173 -11.02 -6.06 5.16
N GLN A 174 -10.65 -6.96 6.06
CA GLN A 174 -11.60 -7.33 7.10
C GLN A 174 -11.91 -6.10 7.97
N PRO A 175 -13.17 -5.91 8.40
CA PRO A 175 -13.42 -5.01 9.51
C PRO A 175 -12.54 -5.45 10.68
N PRO A 176 -11.80 -4.53 11.32
CA PRO A 176 -11.00 -4.86 12.48
C PRO A 176 -11.94 -5.45 13.53
N GLY A 177 -11.58 -6.60 14.08
CA GLY A 177 -12.37 -7.23 15.14
C GLY A 177 -12.45 -6.37 16.40
N GLU A 178 -11.46 -5.51 16.62
CA GLU A 178 -11.34 -4.73 17.85
C GLU A 178 -10.77 -3.32 17.60
N CYS A 179 -11.04 -2.44 18.57
CA CYS A 179 -10.40 -1.15 18.68
C CYS A 179 -8.92 -1.31 19.01
N VAL A 180 -8.05 -0.78 18.14
CA VAL A 180 -6.61 -0.68 18.43
C VAL A 180 -6.32 0.74 18.88
N ILE A 181 -6.14 0.92 20.20
CA ILE A 181 -5.88 2.23 20.81
C ILE A 181 -4.35 2.42 20.87
N HIS A 182 -3.82 3.31 20.03
CA HIS A 182 -2.39 3.64 20.01
C HIS A 182 -2.00 4.77 20.97
N ALA A 183 -2.96 5.65 21.31
CA ALA A 183 -2.77 6.74 22.25
C ALA A 183 -3.67 6.54 23.49
N PRO A 184 -3.17 6.72 24.72
CA PRO A 184 -3.97 6.53 25.95
C PRO A 184 -5.23 7.41 26.02
N THR A 185 -5.24 8.52 25.29
CA THR A 185 -6.37 9.47 25.23
C THR A 185 -7.35 9.19 24.09
N ALA A 186 -7.04 8.24 23.20
CA ALA A 186 -7.90 7.91 22.09
C ALA A 186 -9.10 7.09 22.58
N ARG A 187 -10.29 7.44 22.08
CA ARG A 187 -11.51 6.68 22.27
C ARG A 187 -11.81 5.97 20.97
N CYS A 188 -12.15 4.68 21.05
CA CYS A 188 -12.55 3.94 19.88
C CYS A 188 -13.85 3.18 20.16
N SER A 189 -14.74 3.15 19.17
CA SER A 189 -15.94 2.33 19.17
C SER A 189 -16.07 1.59 17.83
N VAL A 190 -16.64 0.39 17.88
CA VAL A 190 -16.99 -0.40 16.69
C VAL A 190 -18.49 -0.69 16.75
N ARG A 191 -19.21 -0.45 15.65
CA ARG A 191 -20.64 -0.75 15.54
C ARG A 191 -21.00 -1.36 14.19
N THR A 192 -21.93 -2.30 14.22
CA THR A 192 -22.55 -2.87 13.02
C THR A 192 -23.70 -1.97 12.58
N LEU A 193 -23.75 -1.64 11.30
CA LEU A 193 -24.77 -0.79 10.69
C LEU A 193 -25.94 -1.63 10.16
N PRO A 194 -27.12 -1.02 9.90
CA PRO A 194 -28.31 -1.75 9.46
C PRO A 194 -28.16 -2.54 8.16
N ASP A 195 -27.23 -2.14 7.29
CA ASP A 195 -26.92 -2.79 6.01
C ASP A 195 -25.89 -3.94 6.14
N GLY A 196 -25.43 -4.25 7.35
CA GLY A 196 -24.39 -5.24 7.63
C GLY A 196 -22.96 -4.69 7.52
N SER A 197 -22.80 -3.42 7.15
CA SER A 197 -21.50 -2.74 7.19
C SER A 197 -21.00 -2.62 8.64
N VAL A 198 -19.69 -2.47 8.81
CA VAL A 198 -19.08 -2.24 10.14
C VAL A 198 -18.40 -0.88 10.12
N ALA A 199 -18.70 -0.04 11.11
CA ALA A 199 -18.07 1.25 11.31
C ALA A 199 -17.17 1.21 12.55
N ARG A 200 -15.93 1.68 12.43
CA ARG A 200 -15.04 1.99 13.54
C ARG A 200 -14.86 3.49 13.61
N ILE A 201 -15.14 4.06 14.78
CA ILE A 201 -14.94 5.48 15.05
C ILE A 201 -13.76 5.60 16.00
N THR A 202 -12.75 6.36 15.63
CA THR A 202 -11.59 6.66 16.48
C THR A 202 -11.53 8.16 16.71
N ALA A 203 -11.69 8.60 17.95
CA ALA A 203 -11.55 10.00 18.35
C ALA A 203 -10.23 10.16 19.11
N GLU A 204 -9.37 11.05 18.63
CA GLU A 204 -8.09 11.36 19.24
C GLU A 204 -8.09 12.81 19.74
N ASN A 205 -7.56 13.05 20.94
CA ASN A 205 -7.33 14.40 21.43
C ASN A 205 -5.97 14.91 20.93
N GLY A 206 -5.76 14.85 19.61
CA GLY A 206 -4.52 15.23 18.94
C GLY A 206 -4.64 16.55 18.16
N PRO A 207 -3.52 17.23 17.86
CA PRO A 207 -3.53 18.45 17.05
C PRO A 207 -3.83 18.19 15.56
N THR A 208 -3.71 16.95 15.09
CA THR A 208 -3.78 16.59 13.66
C THR A 208 -5.07 15.89 13.27
N VAL A 209 -5.57 14.96 14.09
CA VAL A 209 -6.79 14.21 13.84
C VAL A 209 -7.68 14.33 15.06
N LEU A 210 -8.91 14.82 14.85
CA LEU A 210 -9.90 14.90 15.93
C LEU A 210 -10.71 13.61 15.99
N VAL A 211 -11.13 13.13 14.82
CA VAL A 211 -11.94 11.94 14.68
C VAL A 211 -11.81 11.34 13.28
N SER A 212 -11.82 10.02 13.20
CA SER A 212 -11.99 9.27 11.96
C SER A 212 -13.14 8.27 12.08
N ALA A 213 -13.90 8.12 10.99
CA ALA A 213 -14.87 7.05 10.80
C ALA A 213 -14.41 6.16 9.65
N ASP A 214 -13.98 4.95 9.99
CA ASP A 214 -13.61 3.89 9.07
C ASP A 214 -14.81 2.96 8.85
N VAL A 215 -15.28 2.80 7.62
CA VAL A 215 -16.44 1.97 7.31
C VAL A 215 -16.07 0.89 6.30
N TRP A 216 -16.28 -0.37 6.71
CA TRP A 216 -16.21 -1.55 5.86
C TRP A 216 -17.62 -1.89 5.40
N ARG A 217 -17.90 -1.60 4.13
CA ARG A 217 -19.25 -1.71 3.58
C ARG A 217 -19.59 -3.15 3.22
N ALA A 218 -20.87 -3.51 3.33
CA ALA A 218 -21.36 -4.82 2.91
C ALA A 218 -21.16 -5.09 1.39
N ASP A 219 -21.05 -4.03 0.59
CA ASP A 219 -20.73 -4.11 -0.85
C ASP A 219 -19.24 -4.38 -1.14
N GLY A 220 -18.41 -4.51 -0.10
CA GLY A 220 -16.98 -4.73 -0.18
C GLY A 220 -16.13 -3.46 -0.24
N THR A 221 -16.72 -2.28 -0.42
CA THR A 221 -16.00 -0.99 -0.45
C THR A 221 -15.53 -0.60 0.96
N TYR A 222 -14.39 0.08 1.07
CA TYR A 222 -14.01 0.77 2.31
C TYR A 222 -13.96 2.26 2.10
N ALA A 223 -14.52 2.99 3.07
CA ALA A 223 -14.45 4.44 3.13
C ALA A 223 -13.91 4.87 4.49
N SER A 224 -13.02 5.86 4.50
CA SER A 224 -12.54 6.54 5.70
C SER A 224 -12.84 8.02 5.57
N VAL A 225 -13.49 8.59 6.58
CA VAL A 225 -13.76 10.03 6.67
C VAL A 225 -13.10 10.54 7.93
N MET A 226 -12.21 11.51 7.79
CA MET A 226 -11.41 12.03 8.88
C MET A 226 -11.58 13.54 8.98
N GLU A 227 -11.96 14.03 10.16
CA GLU A 227 -11.98 15.46 10.45
C GLU A 227 -10.68 15.83 11.18
N THR A 228 -9.94 16.77 10.61
CA THR A 228 -8.71 17.30 11.20
C THR A 228 -8.97 18.64 11.88
N GLY A 229 -8.26 18.85 12.98
CA GLY A 229 -8.12 20.17 13.57
C GLY A 229 -7.23 20.97 12.63
N GLY A 230 -7.77 22.00 11.96
CA GLY A 230 -6.91 23.01 11.31
C GLY A 230 -5.99 23.69 12.33
N ASP A 231 -5.22 24.69 11.90
CA ASP A 231 -4.21 25.43 12.69
C ASP A 231 -4.70 25.90 14.07
N ASN A 232 -4.73 25.00 15.07
CA ASN A 232 -5.11 25.18 16.48
C ASN A 232 -6.60 25.01 16.87
N SER A 233 -7.41 24.24 16.15
CA SER A 233 -8.75 23.90 16.66
C SER A 233 -8.93 22.45 17.02
N THR A 234 -9.46 22.23 18.21
CA THR A 234 -9.93 20.93 18.72
C THR A 234 -11.44 20.74 18.61
N ASN A 235 -12.19 21.77 18.20
CA ASN A 235 -13.64 21.68 18.04
C ASN A 235 -14.00 20.88 16.78
N ARG A 236 -14.81 19.84 16.99
CA ARG A 236 -15.44 19.04 15.94
C ARG A 236 -16.67 19.76 15.37
N VAL A 237 -16.86 19.65 14.06
CA VAL A 237 -18.05 20.13 13.34
C VAL A 237 -18.96 18.96 12.99
N LEU A 238 -18.38 17.82 12.60
CA LEU A 238 -19.12 16.60 12.31
C LEU A 238 -19.15 15.71 13.56
N ASP A 239 -20.35 15.31 13.97
CA ASP A 239 -20.51 14.25 14.95
C ASP A 239 -20.21 12.87 14.33
N ASP A 240 -20.24 11.84 15.17
CA ASP A 240 -19.90 10.47 14.75
C ASP A 240 -20.87 9.95 13.68
N ASP A 241 -22.15 10.32 13.77
CA ASP A 241 -23.17 9.92 12.80
C ASP A 241 -23.00 10.65 11.47
N GLY A 242 -22.61 11.92 11.49
CA GLY A 242 -22.31 12.70 10.29
C GLY A 242 -21.12 12.13 9.49
N LEU A 243 -20.06 11.72 10.19
CA LEU A 243 -18.91 11.05 9.55
C LEU A 243 -19.30 9.69 8.96
N VAL A 244 -20.06 8.89 9.71
CA VAL A 244 -20.54 7.59 9.22
C VAL A 244 -21.51 7.76 8.04
N ALA A 245 -22.37 8.78 8.06
CA ALA A 245 -23.29 9.08 6.95
C ALA A 245 -22.52 9.42 5.66
N ILE A 246 -21.43 10.20 5.75
CA ILE A 246 -20.56 10.48 4.60
C ILE A 246 -19.90 9.18 4.12
N ALA A 247 -19.30 8.40 5.02
CA ALA A 247 -18.59 7.16 4.67
C ALA A 247 -19.51 6.07 4.07
N THR A 248 -20.78 6.06 4.46
CA THR A 248 -21.79 5.09 3.98
C THR A 248 -22.58 5.60 2.78
N ALA A 249 -22.34 6.82 2.30
CA ALA A 249 -23.03 7.38 1.16
C ALA A 249 -22.98 6.41 -0.04
N PRO A 250 -24.13 5.93 -0.57
CA PRO A 250 -24.15 4.92 -1.63
C PRO A 250 -23.42 5.39 -2.90
N GLN A 251 -23.38 6.70 -3.13
CA GLN A 251 -22.67 7.39 -4.20
C GLN A 251 -21.16 7.10 -4.21
N LEU A 252 -20.57 6.83 -3.04
CA LEU A 252 -19.15 6.51 -2.87
C LEU A 252 -18.80 5.04 -3.11
N ARG A 253 -19.74 4.22 -3.60
CA ARG A 253 -19.42 2.86 -4.01
C ARG A 253 -18.40 2.90 -5.14
N VAL A 254 -17.35 2.09 -5.08
CA VAL A 254 -16.39 1.95 -6.17
C VAL A 254 -16.85 0.87 -7.15
N HIS A 255 -16.86 1.18 -8.44
CA HIS A 255 -17.33 0.25 -9.49
C HIS A 255 -16.21 -0.57 -10.12
N ARG A 256 -14.96 -0.22 -9.88
CA ARG A 256 -13.81 -0.99 -10.38
C ARG A 256 -13.65 -2.28 -9.55
N PRO A 257 -13.70 -3.47 -10.16
CA PRO A 257 -13.24 -4.67 -9.48
C PRO A 257 -11.73 -4.52 -9.29
N GLY A 258 -11.30 -4.25 -8.06
CA GLY A 258 -9.86 -4.31 -7.73
C GLY A 258 -9.31 -5.71 -8.03
N PRO A 259 -7.97 -5.87 -8.15
CA PRO A 259 -7.36 -7.19 -8.28
C PRO A 259 -7.91 -8.14 -7.22
N GLN A 260 -7.97 -9.43 -7.53
CA GLN A 260 -8.53 -10.43 -6.62
C GLN A 260 -7.70 -10.44 -5.34
N ARG A 261 -8.17 -9.70 -4.32
CA ARG A 261 -7.51 -9.63 -3.03
C ARG A 261 -7.58 -11.03 -2.42
N PRO A 262 -6.45 -11.57 -1.96
CA PRO A 262 -6.43 -12.79 -1.20
C PRO A 262 -7.40 -12.69 -0.01
N ALA A 263 -7.99 -13.84 0.37
CA ALA A 263 -8.99 -13.88 1.44
C ALA A 263 -8.44 -13.23 2.72
N ALA A 264 -9.26 -12.55 3.51
CA ALA A 264 -8.74 -11.91 4.73
C ALA A 264 -8.05 -12.94 5.65
N PRO A 265 -7.02 -12.52 6.43
CA PRO A 265 -6.38 -13.41 7.37
C PRO A 265 -7.41 -14.00 8.34
N SER A 266 -7.34 -15.30 8.58
CA SER A 266 -8.30 -15.99 9.44
C SER A 266 -7.60 -16.96 10.38
N ASP A 267 -8.17 -17.16 11.57
CA ASP A 267 -7.64 -18.12 12.55
C ASP A 267 -7.59 -19.55 11.98
N ARG A 268 -8.55 -19.89 11.11
CA ARG A 268 -8.54 -21.17 10.39
C ARG A 268 -7.26 -21.32 9.57
N ARG A 269 -6.96 -20.33 8.71
CA ARG A 269 -5.77 -20.37 7.87
C ARG A 269 -4.49 -20.27 8.70
N ALA A 270 -4.49 -19.52 9.81
CA ALA A 270 -3.39 -19.49 10.75
C ALA A 270 -3.10 -20.89 11.33
N ALA A 271 -4.13 -21.64 11.71
CA ALA A 271 -3.99 -23.02 12.18
C ALA A 271 -3.49 -24.00 11.09
N GLU A 272 -3.84 -23.77 9.82
CA GLU A 272 -3.29 -24.53 8.69
C GLU A 272 -1.77 -24.24 8.53
N LEU A 273 -1.36 -22.98 8.70
CA LEU A 273 0.05 -22.57 8.63
C LEU A 273 0.90 -23.10 9.80
N ASP A 274 0.31 -23.40 10.96
CA ASP A 274 1.03 -24.02 12.09
C ASP A 274 1.68 -25.35 11.68
N ALA A 275 0.96 -26.15 10.89
CA ALA A 275 1.46 -27.43 10.40
C ALA A 275 2.65 -27.26 9.45
N VAL A 276 2.69 -26.16 8.69
CA VAL A 276 3.75 -25.85 7.72
C VAL A 276 5.08 -25.59 8.44
N VAL A 277 5.07 -24.83 9.54
CA VAL A 277 6.30 -24.41 10.25
C VAL A 277 6.78 -25.38 11.34
N ALA A 278 5.96 -26.34 11.74
CA ALA A 278 6.26 -27.26 12.85
C ALA A 278 7.56 -28.09 12.68
N GLY A 279 7.97 -28.35 11.43
CA GLY A 279 9.18 -29.13 11.11
C GLY A 279 10.35 -28.32 10.55
N ALA A 280 10.23 -27.00 10.49
CA ALA A 280 11.18 -26.16 9.76
C ALA A 280 12.46 -25.83 10.54
N LEU A 281 12.42 -25.95 11.87
CA LEU A 281 13.52 -25.56 12.74
C LEU A 281 14.63 -26.64 12.76
N PRO A 282 15.91 -26.22 12.82
CA PRO A 282 17.02 -27.14 13.02
C PRO A 282 16.87 -28.01 14.28
N ALA A 283 17.38 -29.24 14.21
CA ALA A 283 17.43 -30.12 15.37
C ALA A 283 18.29 -29.53 16.49
N GLY A 284 17.93 -29.82 17.75
CA GLY A 284 18.65 -29.34 18.94
C GLY A 284 18.15 -28.01 19.50
N LEU A 285 17.32 -27.28 18.76
CA LEU A 285 16.66 -26.07 19.27
C LEU A 285 15.37 -26.45 20.01
N ARG A 286 15.23 -25.97 21.24
CA ARG A 286 13.97 -26.04 22.00
C ARG A 286 13.14 -24.81 21.68
N VAL A 287 11.89 -25.04 21.33
CA VAL A 287 10.91 -24.00 21.07
C VAL A 287 10.23 -23.62 22.37
N GLU A 288 10.31 -22.34 22.71
CA GLU A 288 9.72 -21.76 23.91
C GLU A 288 8.81 -20.58 23.54
N PRO A 289 7.80 -20.26 24.36
CA PRO A 289 6.95 -19.10 24.13
C PRO A 289 7.77 -17.82 24.12
N ALA A 290 7.40 -16.87 23.25
CA ALA A 290 7.93 -15.51 23.34
C ALA A 290 7.51 -14.86 24.67
N PRO A 291 8.29 -13.93 25.24
CA PRO A 291 7.89 -13.19 26.44
C PRO A 291 6.49 -12.57 26.30
N GLY A 292 5.61 -12.84 27.26
CA GLY A 292 4.22 -12.37 27.26
C GLY A 292 3.25 -13.18 26.40
N ALA A 293 3.72 -14.20 25.66
CA ALA A 293 2.85 -15.11 24.93
C ALA A 293 2.41 -16.31 25.81
N PRO A 294 1.16 -16.80 25.65
CA PRO A 294 0.72 -18.06 26.26
C PRO A 294 1.59 -19.26 25.88
N ALA A 295 1.72 -20.23 26.78
CA ALA A 295 2.62 -21.37 26.61
C ALA A 295 2.28 -22.27 25.41
N ASP A 296 1.00 -22.38 25.09
CA ASP A 296 0.45 -23.15 23.97
C ASP A 296 0.60 -22.44 22.61
N ARG A 297 1.23 -21.25 22.57
CA ARG A 297 1.37 -20.41 21.37
C ARG A 297 2.79 -20.23 20.88
N ALA A 298 3.75 -20.98 21.44
CA ALA A 298 5.10 -20.97 20.92
C ALA A 298 5.11 -21.49 19.48
N TRP A 299 5.63 -20.68 18.55
CA TRP A 299 5.79 -21.05 17.14
C TRP A 299 4.49 -21.42 16.42
N ARG A 300 3.42 -20.67 16.70
CA ARG A 300 2.13 -20.76 15.99
C ARG A 300 1.78 -19.45 15.32
N PHE A 301 1.21 -19.52 14.12
CA PHE A 301 0.68 -18.38 13.42
C PHE A 301 -0.57 -17.86 14.11
N ARG A 302 -0.70 -16.54 14.08
CA ARG A 302 -1.89 -15.79 14.45
C ARG A 302 -2.13 -14.70 13.43
N VAL A 303 -3.38 -14.30 13.29
CA VAL A 303 -3.71 -13.08 12.55
C VAL A 303 -3.05 -11.88 13.24
N ALA A 304 -2.23 -11.13 12.51
CA ALA A 304 -1.54 -9.94 13.01
C ALA A 304 -1.38 -8.90 11.90
N GLN A 305 -1.77 -7.65 12.16
CA GLN A 305 -1.53 -6.48 11.29
C GLN A 305 -1.87 -6.70 9.81
N GLY A 306 -3.00 -7.35 9.52
CA GLY A 306 -3.37 -7.65 8.13
C GLY A 306 -2.42 -8.66 7.50
N GLY A 307 -2.06 -9.70 8.24
CA GLY A 307 -1.27 -10.84 7.80
C GLY A 307 -1.22 -11.92 8.87
N TYR A 308 -0.24 -12.80 8.77
CA TYR A 308 0.00 -13.86 9.74
C TYR A 308 1.36 -13.66 10.39
N ARG A 309 1.45 -13.95 11.68
CA ARG A 309 2.72 -13.89 12.42
C ARG A 309 2.89 -15.10 13.31
N ALA A 310 4.03 -15.75 13.23
CA ALA A 310 4.49 -16.75 14.19
C ALA A 310 5.74 -16.24 14.89
N VAL A 311 5.85 -16.44 16.20
CA VAL A 311 7.02 -16.03 17.00
C VAL A 311 7.34 -17.09 18.04
N ALA A 312 8.63 -17.32 18.29
CA ALA A 312 9.10 -18.16 19.37
C ALA A 312 10.45 -17.69 19.91
N THR A 313 10.71 -18.01 21.17
CA THR A 313 12.06 -18.05 21.73
C THR A 313 12.67 -19.41 21.36
N LEU A 314 13.90 -19.43 20.85
CA LEU A 314 14.65 -20.64 20.58
C LEU A 314 15.78 -20.76 21.60
N ALA A 315 15.89 -21.91 22.25
CA ALA A 315 16.86 -22.16 23.30
C ALA A 315 17.68 -23.43 23.02
N ASP A 316 18.98 -23.36 23.24
CA ASP A 316 19.92 -24.49 23.25
C ASP A 316 20.93 -24.30 24.39
N ASP A 317 22.02 -25.08 24.38
CA ASP A 317 23.07 -24.98 25.40
C ASP A 317 23.92 -23.70 25.28
N THR A 318 23.84 -22.98 24.15
CA THR A 318 24.58 -21.74 23.89
C THR A 318 23.83 -20.48 24.35
N GLY A 319 22.53 -20.61 24.63
CA GLY A 319 21.68 -19.54 25.15
C GLY A 319 20.35 -19.45 24.41
N ARG A 320 19.70 -18.29 24.51
CA ARG A 320 18.39 -18.01 23.92
C ARG A 320 18.47 -16.99 22.80
N GLY A 321 17.64 -17.18 21.79
CA GLY A 321 17.35 -16.19 20.77
C GLY A 321 15.87 -16.19 20.46
N TRP A 322 15.43 -15.37 19.52
CA TRP A 322 14.07 -15.46 19.00
C TRP A 322 14.06 -15.62 17.49
N VAL A 323 12.93 -16.12 17.00
CA VAL A 323 12.59 -16.20 15.58
C VAL A 323 11.17 -15.68 15.38
N MET A 324 10.95 -14.99 14.27
CA MET A 324 9.62 -14.52 13.86
C MET A 324 9.44 -14.77 12.36
N VAL A 325 8.26 -15.23 11.97
CA VAL A 325 7.84 -15.31 10.57
C VAL A 325 6.62 -14.42 10.41
N ASN A 326 6.69 -13.46 9.49
CA ASN A 326 5.56 -12.64 9.07
C ASN A 326 5.17 -12.99 7.64
N LEU A 327 3.88 -13.19 7.40
CA LEU A 327 3.27 -13.32 6.08
C LEU A 327 2.39 -12.10 5.85
N GLY A 328 2.76 -11.29 4.86
CA GLY A 328 2.01 -10.13 4.42
C GLY A 328 1.24 -10.40 3.13
N ALA A 329 0.26 -9.56 2.83
CA ALA A 329 -0.59 -9.74 1.66
C ALA A 329 0.25 -9.80 0.38
N PRO A 330 -0.14 -10.66 -0.59
CA PRO A 330 0.38 -10.62 -1.94
C PRO A 330 0.43 -9.21 -2.49
N GLY A 331 1.58 -8.85 -3.03
CA GLY A 331 1.82 -7.55 -3.62
C GLY A 331 2.83 -7.63 -4.76
N GLU A 332 2.88 -6.56 -5.55
CA GLU A 332 3.79 -6.48 -6.68
C GLU A 332 5.20 -6.01 -6.29
N GLY A 333 6.13 -6.08 -7.25
CA GLY A 333 7.48 -5.57 -7.11
C GLY A 333 8.53 -6.66 -6.89
N SER A 334 9.76 -6.34 -7.31
CA SER A 334 10.91 -7.22 -7.10
C SER A 334 11.50 -7.03 -5.71
N VAL A 335 11.99 -8.11 -5.11
CA VAL A 335 12.80 -8.05 -3.89
C VAL A 335 14.12 -7.35 -4.22
N THR A 336 14.43 -6.27 -3.50
CA THR A 336 15.69 -5.52 -3.66
C THR A 336 16.23 -5.12 -2.30
N CYS A 337 17.53 -4.82 -2.23
CA CYS A 337 18.15 -4.29 -1.02
C CYS A 337 17.91 -2.78 -0.81
N GLY A 338 17.37 -2.06 -1.79
CA GLY A 338 17.08 -0.62 -1.67
C GLY A 338 18.28 0.24 -1.21
N GLY A 339 19.52 -0.19 -1.46
CA GLY A 339 20.72 0.49 -0.97
C GLY A 339 20.98 0.39 0.53
N GLN A 340 20.24 -0.45 1.27
CA GLN A 340 20.45 -0.60 2.70
C GLN A 340 21.82 -1.22 3.01
N PRO A 341 22.62 -0.61 3.91
CA PRO A 341 23.88 -1.19 4.37
C PRO A 341 23.67 -2.56 5.03
N GLY A 342 24.56 -3.51 4.71
CA GLY A 342 24.48 -4.87 5.27
C GLY A 342 23.35 -5.73 4.68
N CYS A 343 22.72 -5.29 3.59
CA CYS A 343 21.79 -6.09 2.80
C CYS A 343 22.50 -6.79 1.63
N GLU A 344 22.24 -8.08 1.48
CA GLU A 344 22.66 -8.90 0.33
C GLU A 344 21.46 -9.58 -0.34
N LEU A 345 21.53 -9.76 -1.66
CA LEU A 345 20.56 -10.56 -2.39
C LEU A 345 21.04 -12.01 -2.45
N VAL A 346 20.19 -12.93 -2.00
CA VAL A 346 20.40 -14.37 -2.13
C VAL A 346 19.40 -14.94 -3.13
N THR A 347 19.78 -16.02 -3.81
CA THR A 347 18.90 -16.75 -4.73
C THR A 347 18.30 -17.94 -4.01
N LEU A 348 16.98 -18.03 -4.03
CA LEU A 348 16.20 -19.16 -3.52
C LEU A 348 16.35 -20.37 -4.43
N SER A 349 16.01 -21.56 -3.94
CA SER A 349 16.12 -22.84 -4.66
C SER A 349 15.31 -22.88 -5.96
N ASP A 350 14.25 -22.08 -6.06
CA ASP A 350 13.41 -21.93 -7.26
C ASP A 350 13.81 -20.74 -8.15
N GLY A 351 14.94 -20.08 -7.86
CA GLY A 351 15.45 -18.95 -8.62
C GLY A 351 14.84 -17.59 -8.27
N ARG A 352 13.88 -17.52 -7.34
CA ARG A 352 13.41 -16.24 -6.78
C ARG A 352 14.53 -15.55 -5.99
N ALA A 353 14.44 -14.24 -5.83
CA ALA A 353 15.37 -13.46 -5.01
C ALA A 353 14.84 -13.30 -3.58
N ALA A 354 15.74 -13.31 -2.61
CA ALA A 354 15.48 -12.86 -1.24
C ALA A 354 16.52 -11.80 -0.84
N ALA A 355 16.12 -10.84 -0.03
CA ALA A 355 17.01 -9.83 0.54
C ALA A 355 17.31 -10.21 1.99
N VAL A 356 18.58 -10.38 2.33
CA VAL A 356 19.04 -10.70 3.68
C VAL A 356 19.74 -9.48 4.23
N THR A 357 19.25 -8.94 5.35
CA THR A 357 19.85 -7.80 6.03
C THR A 357 20.33 -8.24 7.41
N THR A 358 21.61 -8.00 7.70
CA THR A 358 22.19 -8.23 9.03
C THR A 358 22.48 -6.90 9.70
N ARG A 359 21.97 -6.71 10.93
CA ARG A 359 22.23 -5.53 11.74
C ARG A 359 22.79 -5.93 13.09
N THR A 360 23.91 -5.32 13.48
CA THR A 360 24.53 -5.53 14.78
C THR A 360 24.65 -4.20 15.53
N GLU A 361 24.06 -4.13 16.72
CA GLU A 361 24.06 -2.94 17.57
C GLU A 361 24.11 -3.37 19.04
N GLY A 362 25.06 -2.83 19.82
CA GLY A 362 25.20 -3.18 21.24
C GLY A 362 25.44 -4.68 21.50
N GLY A 363 26.09 -5.38 20.57
CA GLY A 363 26.30 -6.84 20.62
C GLY A 363 25.08 -7.67 20.22
N ARG A 364 23.91 -7.05 20.04
CA ARG A 364 22.72 -7.71 19.49
C ARG A 364 22.83 -7.79 17.99
N THR A 365 22.65 -8.98 17.44
CA THR A 365 22.61 -9.23 16.01
C THR A 365 21.22 -9.67 15.62
N VAL A 366 20.63 -8.98 14.65
CA VAL A 366 19.35 -9.32 14.03
C VAL A 366 19.60 -9.61 12.56
N VAL A 367 19.11 -10.75 12.09
CA VAL A 367 19.13 -11.13 10.68
C VAL A 367 17.70 -11.19 10.19
N VAL A 368 17.42 -10.48 9.10
CA VAL A 368 16.11 -10.40 8.46
C VAL A 368 16.24 -10.90 7.04
N LEU A 369 15.45 -11.90 6.66
CA LEU A 369 15.27 -12.32 5.28
C LEU A 369 13.88 -11.89 4.81
N GLY A 370 13.80 -11.09 3.76
CA GLY A 370 12.57 -10.72 3.09
C GLY A 370 12.51 -11.32 1.68
N THR A 371 11.39 -11.95 1.31
CA THR A 371 11.14 -12.45 -0.04
C THR A 371 9.67 -12.38 -0.42
N ARG A 372 9.33 -12.81 -1.64
CA ARG A 372 7.95 -12.99 -2.10
C ARG A 372 7.74 -14.43 -2.54
N ALA A 373 6.69 -15.09 -2.05
CA ALA A 373 6.24 -16.39 -2.54
C ALA A 373 5.81 -16.33 -4.02
N ALA A 374 5.55 -17.48 -4.63
CA ALA A 374 5.16 -17.57 -6.05
C ALA A 374 3.84 -16.83 -6.36
N ASP A 375 2.93 -16.75 -5.39
CA ASP A 375 1.67 -16.01 -5.47
C ASP A 375 1.80 -14.52 -5.13
N GLY A 376 3.01 -14.05 -4.82
CA GLY A 376 3.32 -12.68 -4.42
C GLY A 376 3.27 -12.41 -2.91
N THR A 377 2.87 -13.39 -2.07
CA THR A 377 2.83 -13.28 -0.60
C THR A 377 4.17 -12.77 -0.10
N GLN A 378 4.14 -11.72 0.73
CA GLN A 378 5.36 -11.20 1.35
C GLN A 378 5.75 -12.12 2.50
N VAL A 379 6.96 -12.67 2.46
CA VAL A 379 7.48 -13.55 3.51
C VAL A 379 8.67 -12.88 4.15
N GLU A 380 8.60 -12.62 5.44
CA GLU A 380 9.73 -12.14 6.23
C GLU A 380 10.07 -13.12 7.34
N VAL A 381 11.33 -13.52 7.44
CA VAL A 381 11.85 -14.36 8.52
C VAL A 381 12.93 -13.58 9.26
N HIS A 382 12.74 -13.42 10.56
CA HIS A 382 13.63 -12.65 11.43
C HIS A 382 14.22 -13.60 12.47
N THR A 383 15.49 -13.39 12.82
CA THR A 383 16.12 -14.06 13.96
C THR A 383 17.07 -13.13 14.71
N SER A 384 17.14 -13.29 16.03
CA SER A 384 18.00 -12.47 16.90
C SER A 384 18.69 -13.31 17.97
N ASN A 385 19.88 -12.88 18.40
CA ASN A 385 20.60 -13.47 19.54
C ASN A 385 20.14 -12.97 20.93
N SER A 386 19.07 -12.18 20.98
CA SER A 386 18.38 -11.77 22.22
C SER A 386 17.15 -12.64 22.47
N ALA A 387 16.76 -12.84 23.73
CA ALA A 387 15.53 -13.58 24.07
C ALA A 387 14.24 -12.73 23.92
N GLU A 388 14.37 -11.40 23.93
CA GLU A 388 13.24 -10.46 23.84
C GLU A 388 12.99 -10.00 22.39
N GLU A 389 11.72 -10.06 22.00
CA GLU A 389 11.19 -9.53 20.75
C GLU A 389 10.93 -8.02 20.88
N GLY A 390 11.45 -7.21 19.94
CA GLY A 390 11.18 -5.77 19.86
C GLY A 390 12.03 -4.87 20.78
N GLY A 391 12.76 -3.93 20.17
CA GLY A 391 13.38 -2.79 20.87
C GLY A 391 14.83 -2.98 21.34
N ALA A 392 15.58 -1.88 21.46
CA ALA A 392 17.02 -1.83 21.76
C ALA A 392 17.45 -2.32 23.17
N GLY A 393 16.52 -2.86 23.98
CA GLY A 393 16.74 -3.14 25.40
C GLY A 393 17.19 -4.56 25.75
N GLY A 394 16.93 -5.56 24.89
CA GLY A 394 17.25 -6.95 25.19
C GLY A 394 18.75 -7.25 25.03
N ALA A 395 19.45 -7.50 26.14
CA ALA A 395 20.84 -7.94 26.10
C ALA A 395 20.97 -9.28 25.33
N PRO A 396 22.02 -9.46 24.51
CA PRO A 396 22.29 -10.75 23.87
C PRO A 396 22.45 -11.85 24.91
N THR A 397 21.83 -13.01 24.68
CA THR A 397 22.00 -14.17 25.58
C THR A 397 22.80 -15.30 24.94
N ARG A 398 23.18 -15.14 23.66
CA ARG A 398 24.05 -16.02 22.88
C ARG A 398 24.92 -15.20 21.91
N PRO A 399 26.07 -15.71 21.43
CA PRO A 399 27.00 -14.94 20.61
C PRO A 399 26.47 -14.62 19.19
N ALA A 400 25.61 -15.47 18.63
CA ALA A 400 25.03 -15.31 17.29
C ALA A 400 23.56 -15.75 17.27
N PRO A 401 22.72 -15.29 16.33
CA PRO A 401 21.32 -15.71 16.26
C PRO A 401 21.17 -17.24 16.19
N PRO A 402 20.05 -17.79 16.70
CA PRO A 402 19.81 -19.23 16.75
C PRO A 402 19.65 -19.89 15.37
N LEU A 403 19.35 -19.10 14.34
CA LEU A 403 19.19 -19.58 12.97
C LEU A 403 20.22 -18.93 12.05
N ALA A 404 20.82 -19.73 11.17
CA ALA A 404 21.69 -19.24 10.11
C ALA A 404 20.86 -18.75 8.91
N VAL A 405 21.48 -18.01 7.99
CA VAL A 405 20.82 -17.56 6.75
C VAL A 405 20.22 -18.73 5.95
N ALA A 406 20.90 -19.87 5.91
CA ALA A 406 20.40 -21.07 5.25
C ALA A 406 19.11 -21.63 5.89
N ASP A 407 18.92 -21.46 7.20
CA ASP A 407 17.69 -21.87 7.89
C ASP A 407 16.55 -20.88 7.62
N LEU A 408 16.85 -19.59 7.54
CA LEU A 408 15.89 -18.55 7.13
C LEU A 408 15.38 -18.80 5.71
N VAL A 409 16.28 -19.13 4.78
CA VAL A 409 15.93 -19.51 3.40
C VAL A 409 15.03 -20.74 3.41
N ARG A 410 15.38 -21.78 4.17
CA ARG A 410 14.57 -23.01 4.27
C ARG A 410 13.16 -22.74 4.78
N ILE A 411 13.02 -21.87 5.80
CA ILE A 411 11.71 -21.47 6.32
C ILE A 411 10.93 -20.68 5.26
N ALA A 412 11.56 -19.72 4.59
CA ALA A 412 10.90 -18.89 3.58
C ALA A 412 10.50 -19.66 2.30
N GLU A 413 11.11 -20.83 2.07
CA GLU A 413 10.83 -21.75 0.96
C GLU A 413 9.85 -22.87 1.31
N LEU A 414 9.31 -22.90 2.54
CA LEU A 414 8.35 -23.92 2.92
C LEU A 414 7.16 -23.93 1.93
N PRO A 415 6.79 -25.11 1.41
CA PRO A 415 5.59 -25.21 0.59
C PRO A 415 4.39 -24.78 1.43
N ASP A 416 3.41 -24.19 0.76
CA ASP A 416 2.19 -23.70 1.41
C ASP A 416 2.35 -22.55 2.42
N LEU A 417 3.56 -22.00 2.56
CA LEU A 417 3.82 -20.77 3.30
C LEU A 417 3.45 -19.53 2.47
N HIS A 418 2.16 -19.47 2.13
CA HIS A 418 1.55 -18.37 1.40
C HIS A 418 0.24 -17.96 2.08
N TRP A 419 -0.26 -16.80 1.68
CA TRP A 419 -1.39 -16.14 2.30
C TRP A 419 -2.68 -16.96 2.30
#